data_AF-A0A952A2Y6-F1
#
_entry.id   AF-A0A952A2Y6-F1
#
_cell.length_a   1.000
_cell.length_b   1.000
_cell.length_c   1.000
_cell.angle_alpha   90.00
_cell.angle_beta   90.00
_cell.angle_gamma   90.00
#
_symmetry.space_group_name_H-M   'P 1'
#
loop_
_entity.id
_entity.type
_entity.pdbx_description
1 polymer ?
#
loop_
_entity_poly.entity_id
_entity_poly.type
_entity_poly.pdbx_seq_one_letter_code
_entity_poly.pdbx_strand_id
1 'polypeptide(L)'
;MRTLSVLAGLLAATAVLPAAVLPANAAVLKVRGATSVTLGDASEIPAYDASGDRLFVVGLNGDDAFVKIVDARTSTEIGALDTHSHFAGGAANSVAVGGGKVAVAIQAANKTDPGRVLVYDLANLSAAPQSFTVGALPDQISFSADGTRLLVANEGEPSSYGKADSVDPEGSISYIDLAAGTVKTAGFGAFNDKKSELQAKGVRIFGPGASVAQDLEPEYTAFAPDGKSAFVTLQENNAIAVVDLTGAEPVVTDIIPLGFKSYAPGANRMDPSDRDGIKGNLQSTEGLYGLYLPDAIKSFTSNGKTYFVTADEGDAREWDGLVEEVRAGTLGDYGVFNRLGVTSTPGAEGPADAKLFAFGGRGFSILDENGNRVFDSGDVIERIMAARFPDAYDDGRSDNKGPEPEGIEIGILDGRMVLFVGLERSNGVDLGSVLAFDITDFGLGIAPKYLGAIVSDLLGRPEGLSFFTRDGKSFLAVADEQTGNLAIFALNLVSEPAVMGLFGLGLAGLLAMRRRRTKAAA
;
A
#
# COMPACT_ATOMS: atom_id res chain seq x y z
N MET A 1 -55.70 -28.44 -58.24
CA MET A 1 -56.93 -28.14 -57.45
C MET A 1 -56.84 -28.96 -56.17
N ARG A 2 -56.98 -28.28 -55.02
CA ARG A 2 -56.98 -28.80 -53.64
C ARG A 2 -55.64 -29.22 -53.01
N THR A 3 -55.40 -28.54 -51.90
CA THR A 3 -54.39 -28.62 -50.86
C THR A 3 -54.55 -29.84 -49.95
N LEU A 4 -53.42 -30.44 -49.57
CA LEU A 4 -53.07 -30.98 -48.24
C LEU A 4 -51.56 -31.24 -48.33
N SER A 5 -50.71 -30.82 -47.39
CA SER A 5 -50.15 -31.74 -46.39
C SER A 5 -49.13 -31.05 -45.48
N VAL A 6 -49.32 -31.31 -44.18
CA VAL A 6 -48.30 -31.62 -43.15
C VAL A 6 -47.43 -30.48 -42.58
N LEU A 7 -47.81 -30.16 -41.34
CA LEU A 7 -47.08 -29.51 -40.26
C LEU A 7 -45.78 -30.27 -39.92
N ALA A 8 -44.64 -29.59 -39.88
CA ALA A 8 -43.44 -30.05 -39.19
C ALA A 8 -42.94 -28.93 -38.27
N GLY A 9 -43.11 -29.12 -36.97
CA GLY A 9 -42.62 -28.22 -35.93
C GLY A 9 -41.10 -28.34 -35.81
N LEU A 10 -40.41 -27.21 -35.88
CA LEU A 10 -39.00 -27.11 -35.54
C LEU A 10 -38.91 -26.73 -34.05
N LEU A 11 -38.55 -27.70 -33.22
CA LEU A 11 -38.23 -27.52 -31.81
C LEU A 11 -36.92 -26.72 -31.75
N ALA A 12 -36.98 -25.45 -31.34
CA ALA A 12 -35.78 -24.69 -31.01
C ALA A 12 -35.21 -25.23 -29.68
N ALA A 13 -34.14 -26.01 -29.76
CA ALA A 13 -33.35 -26.37 -28.59
C ALA A 13 -32.60 -25.12 -28.12
N THR A 14 -33.15 -24.41 -27.12
CA THR A 14 -32.39 -23.43 -26.35
C THR A 14 -31.34 -24.19 -25.55
N ALA A 15 -30.08 -24.15 -26.00
CA ALA A 15 -28.95 -24.56 -25.19
C ALA A 15 -28.87 -23.60 -23.99
N VAL A 16 -29.44 -24.04 -22.86
CA VAL A 16 -29.17 -23.44 -21.56
C VAL A 16 -27.74 -23.82 -21.22
N LEU A 17 -26.80 -22.89 -21.41
CA LEU A 17 -25.48 -23.00 -20.81
C LEU A 17 -25.68 -23.20 -19.30
N PRO A 18 -25.03 -24.18 -18.67
CA PRO A 18 -25.10 -24.29 -17.23
C PRO A 18 -24.48 -23.01 -16.66
N ALA A 19 -25.28 -22.25 -15.90
CA ALA A 19 -24.72 -21.23 -15.02
C ALA A 19 -23.65 -21.94 -14.18
N ALA A 20 -22.40 -21.49 -14.28
CA ALA A 20 -21.34 -21.99 -13.45
C ALA A 20 -21.82 -21.85 -11.99
N VAL A 21 -22.03 -22.97 -11.32
CA VAL A 21 -22.35 -22.98 -9.90
C VAL A 21 -21.05 -22.54 -9.21
N LEU A 22 -20.95 -21.24 -8.92
CA LEU A 22 -19.90 -20.71 -8.06
C LEU A 22 -20.01 -21.43 -6.71
N PRO A 23 -18.87 -21.78 -6.07
CA PRO A 23 -18.89 -22.50 -4.81
C PRO A 23 -19.70 -21.68 -3.78
N ALA A 24 -20.58 -22.35 -3.04
CA ALA A 24 -21.58 -21.79 -2.14
C ALA A 24 -21.06 -20.94 -0.96
N ASN A 25 -19.76 -20.61 -0.92
CA ASN A 25 -19.06 -19.95 0.17
C ASN A 25 -18.17 -18.76 -0.28
N ALA A 26 -18.36 -18.22 -1.49
CA ALA A 26 -17.64 -17.00 -1.89
C ALA A 26 -18.06 -15.82 -0.99
N ALA A 27 -17.11 -15.32 -0.19
CA ALA A 27 -17.28 -14.14 0.64
C ALA A 27 -16.99 -12.90 -0.21
N VAL A 28 -17.82 -11.87 -0.05
CA VAL A 28 -17.70 -10.59 -0.76
C VAL A 28 -17.66 -9.45 0.24
N LEU A 29 -16.72 -8.52 0.07
CA LEU A 29 -16.64 -7.30 0.86
C LEU A 29 -17.88 -6.44 0.65
N LYS A 30 -18.43 -5.92 1.75
CA LYS A 30 -19.51 -4.93 1.73
C LYS A 30 -19.19 -3.77 2.66
N VAL A 31 -19.26 -2.57 2.10
CA VAL A 31 -19.34 -1.32 2.85
C VAL A 31 -20.77 -1.15 3.35
N ARG A 32 -20.94 -0.98 4.67
CA ARG A 32 -22.24 -0.80 5.34
C ARG A 32 -22.57 0.64 5.66
N GLY A 33 -21.55 1.48 5.70
CA GLY A 33 -21.64 2.90 5.94
C GLY A 33 -20.25 3.50 5.80
N ALA A 34 -20.22 4.79 5.53
CA ALA A 34 -19.00 5.57 5.49
C ALA A 34 -19.27 6.92 6.16
N THR A 35 -18.25 7.44 6.83
CA THR A 35 -18.19 8.80 7.35
C THR A 35 -16.82 9.36 7.02
N SER A 36 -16.67 10.68 7.01
CA SER A 36 -15.38 11.31 6.78
C SER A 36 -15.26 12.61 7.56
N VAL A 37 -14.01 13.06 7.73
CA VAL A 37 -13.66 14.38 8.25
C VAL A 37 -12.47 14.92 7.47
N THR A 38 -12.54 16.17 7.03
CA THR A 38 -11.41 16.88 6.41
C THR A 38 -10.55 17.48 7.50
N LEU A 39 -9.26 17.14 7.52
CA LEU A 39 -8.31 17.51 8.56
C LEU A 39 -7.31 18.57 8.11
N GLY A 40 -7.08 18.72 6.81
CA GLY A 40 -6.12 19.69 6.27
C GLY A 40 -6.15 19.68 4.76
N ASP A 41 -5.02 20.03 4.16
CA ASP A 41 -4.81 19.92 2.72
C ASP A 41 -4.42 18.48 2.35
N ALA A 42 -3.73 17.75 3.23
CA ALA A 42 -3.39 16.34 3.10
C ALA A 42 -3.60 15.58 4.41
N SER A 43 -3.88 14.28 4.32
CA SER A 43 -3.88 13.33 5.43
C SER A 43 -3.14 12.08 5.00
N GLU A 44 -2.16 11.67 5.78
CA GLU A 44 -1.17 10.68 5.34
C GLU A 44 -1.32 9.39 6.16
N ILE A 45 -1.01 9.42 7.46
CA ILE A 45 -0.95 8.20 8.28
C ILE A 45 -1.98 8.22 9.42
N PRO A 46 -2.99 7.31 9.42
CA PRO A 46 -3.90 7.12 10.54
C PRO A 46 -3.46 5.96 11.46
N ALA A 47 -3.61 6.13 12.77
CA ALA A 47 -3.39 5.08 13.77
C ALA A 47 -4.51 5.07 14.83
N TYR A 48 -5.16 3.91 15.01
CA TYR A 48 -6.28 3.76 15.93
C TYR A 48 -5.87 3.40 17.37
N ASP A 49 -6.47 4.11 18.32
CA ASP A 49 -6.44 3.83 19.75
C ASP A 49 -7.80 3.27 20.23
N ALA A 50 -7.80 1.98 20.56
CA ALA A 50 -8.97 1.27 21.07
C ALA A 50 -9.38 1.69 22.49
N SER A 51 -8.50 2.29 23.29
CA SER A 51 -8.81 2.68 24.67
C SER A 51 -9.70 3.91 24.76
N GLY A 52 -9.53 4.84 23.81
CA GLY A 52 -10.30 6.08 23.72
C GLY A 52 -11.26 6.14 22.53
N ASP A 53 -11.30 5.14 21.65
CA ASP A 53 -11.98 5.21 20.35
C ASP A 53 -11.52 6.40 19.49
N ARG A 54 -10.21 6.61 19.43
CA ARG A 54 -9.59 7.75 18.75
C ARG A 54 -8.75 7.29 17.56
N LEU A 55 -8.68 8.10 16.52
CA LEU A 55 -7.67 8.00 15.47
C LEU A 55 -6.69 9.16 15.66
N PHE A 56 -5.40 8.87 15.65
CA PHE A 56 -4.34 9.86 15.49
C PHE A 56 -3.98 9.90 14.02
N VAL A 57 -3.93 11.09 13.41
CA VAL A 57 -3.73 11.25 11.97
C VAL A 57 -2.65 12.28 11.72
N VAL A 58 -1.58 11.85 11.06
CA VAL A 58 -0.58 12.76 10.48
C VAL A 58 -1.13 13.33 9.17
N GLY A 59 -0.81 14.59 8.91
CA GLY A 59 -1.12 15.24 7.66
C GLY A 59 -0.63 16.68 7.63
N LEU A 60 -0.99 17.41 6.58
CA LEU A 60 -0.44 18.73 6.27
C LEU A 60 -1.54 19.78 6.09
N ASN A 61 -1.21 21.02 6.45
CA ASN A 61 -1.97 22.22 6.11
C ASN A 61 -1.00 23.24 5.53
N GLY A 62 -0.94 23.34 4.20
CA GLY A 62 0.22 23.88 3.49
C GLY A 62 1.48 23.09 3.84
N ASP A 63 2.55 23.81 4.21
CA ASP A 63 3.83 23.21 4.62
C ASP A 63 3.87 22.84 6.13
N ASP A 64 2.78 23.03 6.88
CA ASP A 64 2.73 22.79 8.32
C ASP A 64 2.13 21.42 8.64
N ALA A 65 2.97 20.51 9.14
CA ALA A 65 2.53 19.18 9.55
C ALA A 65 1.82 19.18 10.91
N PHE A 66 0.82 18.31 11.06
CA PHE A 66 0.05 18.14 12.27
C PHE A 66 -0.06 16.66 12.70
N VAL A 67 -0.47 16.44 13.95
CA VAL A 67 -1.04 15.15 14.38
C VAL A 67 -2.40 15.40 15.03
N LYS A 68 -3.47 15.21 14.27
CA LYS A 68 -4.84 15.46 14.70
C LYS A 68 -5.44 14.23 15.36
N ILE A 69 -6.33 14.47 16.31
CA ILE A 69 -7.05 13.44 17.07
C ILE A 69 -8.51 13.48 16.61
N VAL A 70 -9.00 12.37 16.08
CA VAL A 70 -10.36 12.22 15.59
C VAL A 70 -11.12 11.24 16.48
N ASP A 71 -12.32 11.60 16.91
CA ASP A 71 -13.25 10.65 17.50
C ASP A 71 -13.73 9.70 16.39
N ALA A 72 -13.36 8.43 16.49
CA ALA A 72 -13.66 7.45 15.46
C ALA A 72 -15.16 7.10 15.38
N ARG A 73 -15.97 7.46 16.39
CA ARG A 73 -17.42 7.16 16.43
C ARG A 73 -18.20 8.21 15.66
N THR A 74 -17.80 9.47 15.79
CA THR A 74 -18.48 10.60 15.18
C THR A 74 -17.79 11.12 13.93
N SER A 75 -16.53 10.71 13.66
CA SER A 75 -15.69 11.29 12.60
C SER A 75 -15.59 12.80 12.77
N THR A 76 -15.16 13.23 13.95
CA THR A 76 -14.97 14.64 14.26
C THR A 76 -13.60 14.84 14.87
N GLU A 77 -12.88 15.88 14.44
CA GLU A 77 -11.66 16.33 15.09
C GLU A 77 -11.99 16.77 16.53
N ILE A 78 -11.27 16.23 17.50
CA ILE A 78 -11.44 16.49 18.95
C ILE A 78 -10.19 17.07 19.60
N GLY A 79 -9.10 17.25 18.85
CA GLY A 79 -7.86 17.85 19.31
C GLY A 79 -6.69 17.54 18.39
N ALA A 80 -5.48 17.86 18.86
CA ALA A 80 -4.22 17.55 18.20
C ALA A 80 -3.14 17.28 19.27
N LEU A 81 -2.10 16.53 18.90
CA LEU A 81 -0.87 16.47 19.68
C LEU A 81 -0.02 17.70 19.38
N ASP A 82 0.51 18.31 20.42
CA ASP A 82 1.50 19.38 20.27
C ASP A 82 2.85 18.73 19.98
N THR A 83 3.31 18.78 18.73
CA THR A 83 4.63 18.31 18.29
C THR A 83 5.62 19.47 18.15
N HIS A 84 5.14 20.61 17.65
CA HIS A 84 5.92 21.82 17.36
C HIS A 84 6.62 22.41 18.58
N SER A 85 5.98 22.41 19.76
CA SER A 85 6.63 22.93 20.97
C SER A 85 7.77 22.04 21.48
N HIS A 86 7.79 20.76 21.06
CA HIS A 86 8.79 19.78 21.44
C HIS A 86 9.90 19.61 20.40
N PHE A 87 9.67 19.98 19.14
CA PHE A 87 10.69 19.99 18.10
C PHE A 87 10.40 21.09 17.06
N ALA A 88 10.90 22.29 17.34
CA ALA A 88 10.58 23.48 16.55
C ALA A 88 11.03 23.36 15.09
N GLY A 89 10.09 23.60 14.17
CA GLY A 89 10.31 23.54 12.73
C GLY A 89 10.40 22.12 12.16
N GLY A 90 10.22 21.08 12.98
CA GLY A 90 10.08 19.72 12.49
C GLY A 90 8.70 19.45 11.90
N ALA A 91 8.62 18.45 11.03
CA ALA A 91 7.36 17.98 10.42
C ALA A 91 7.12 16.52 10.81
N ALA A 92 5.89 16.17 11.17
CA ALA A 92 5.53 14.80 11.50
C ALA A 92 5.29 14.02 10.20
N ASN A 93 5.93 12.85 10.05
CA ASN A 93 5.80 12.02 8.85
C ASN A 93 4.94 10.78 9.13
N SER A 94 5.04 10.21 10.34
CA SER A 94 4.30 8.99 10.67
C SER A 94 3.87 8.92 12.14
N VAL A 95 2.78 8.18 12.38
CA VAL A 95 2.23 7.93 13.71
C VAL A 95 1.88 6.46 13.89
N ALA A 96 2.17 5.92 15.07
CA ALA A 96 1.78 4.57 15.45
C ALA A 96 1.18 4.55 16.87
N VAL A 97 0.32 3.57 17.13
CA VAL A 97 -0.31 3.33 18.43
C VAL A 97 0.01 1.91 18.91
N GLY A 98 0.47 1.77 20.14
CA GLY A 98 0.82 0.48 20.75
C GLY A 98 1.18 0.61 22.22
N GLY A 99 0.98 -0.45 23.01
CA GLY A 99 1.41 -0.49 24.42
C GLY A 99 0.84 0.61 25.32
N GLY A 100 -0.35 1.15 25.01
CA GLY A 100 -0.94 2.28 25.73
C GLY A 100 -0.30 3.64 25.41
N LYS A 101 0.42 3.74 24.28
CA LYS A 101 1.13 4.94 23.83
C LYS A 101 0.80 5.28 22.38
N VAL A 102 1.03 6.54 22.03
CA VAL A 102 1.11 7.00 20.64
C VAL A 102 2.52 7.55 20.41
N ALA A 103 3.17 7.11 19.33
CA ALA A 103 4.50 7.53 18.94
C ALA A 103 4.44 8.23 17.58
N VAL A 104 5.16 9.35 17.46
CA VAL A 104 5.19 10.20 16.26
C VAL A 104 6.64 10.32 15.78
N ALA A 105 6.90 9.96 14.53
CA ALA A 105 8.17 10.22 13.84
C ALA A 105 8.15 11.63 13.23
N ILE A 106 9.20 12.42 13.49
CA ILE A 106 9.27 13.83 13.15
C ILE A 106 10.62 14.17 12.54
N GLN A 107 10.63 14.58 11.27
CA GLN A 107 11.83 15.08 10.62
C GLN A 107 12.26 16.44 11.16
N ALA A 108 13.55 16.75 11.04
CA ALA A 108 14.08 18.06 11.40
C ALA A 108 13.74 19.11 10.34
N ALA A 109 13.78 20.39 10.73
CA ALA A 109 13.54 21.52 9.82
C ALA A 109 14.46 21.50 8.58
N ASN A 110 15.70 21.04 8.78
CA ASN A 110 16.56 20.60 7.70
C ASN A 110 16.53 19.07 7.71
N LYS A 111 15.89 18.46 6.71
CA LYS A 111 15.63 17.01 6.66
C LYS A 111 16.89 16.14 6.79
N THR A 112 18.05 16.67 6.41
CA THR A 112 19.35 15.97 6.52
C THR A 112 19.90 15.91 7.95
N ASP A 113 19.32 16.67 8.88
CA ASP A 113 19.67 16.60 10.30
C ASP A 113 18.88 15.48 11.02
N PRO A 114 19.43 14.91 12.11
CA PRO A 114 18.72 13.94 12.94
C PRO A 114 17.33 14.41 13.40
N GLY A 115 16.33 13.55 13.19
CA GLY A 115 14.95 13.79 13.61
C GLY A 115 14.65 13.37 15.05
N ARG A 116 13.35 13.30 15.36
CA ARG A 116 12.83 12.94 16.68
C ARG A 116 11.73 11.90 16.59
N VAL A 117 11.65 11.07 17.64
CA VAL A 117 10.41 10.39 18.01
C VAL A 117 9.87 10.97 19.30
N LEU A 118 8.60 11.38 19.27
CA LEU A 118 7.85 11.79 20.47
C LEU A 118 6.88 10.67 20.87
N VAL A 119 6.90 10.27 22.14
CA VAL A 119 6.03 9.22 22.67
C VAL A 119 5.16 9.76 23.79
N TYR A 120 3.84 9.76 23.56
CA TYR A 120 2.83 10.24 24.49
C TYR A 120 2.12 9.06 25.16
N ASP A 121 1.72 9.24 26.42
CA ASP A 121 0.88 8.27 27.12
C ASP A 121 -0.60 8.50 26.77
N LEU A 122 -1.29 7.47 26.28
CA LEU A 122 -2.71 7.59 25.86
C LEU A 122 -3.64 7.94 27.03
N ALA A 123 -3.25 7.61 28.26
CA ALA A 123 -4.00 7.93 29.47
C ALA A 123 -3.86 9.41 29.87
N ASN A 124 -2.82 10.11 29.42
CA ASN A 124 -2.62 11.54 29.66
C ASN A 124 -1.81 12.21 28.54
N LEU A 125 -2.49 12.54 27.44
CA LEU A 125 -1.88 13.20 26.28
C LEU A 125 -1.36 14.62 26.58
N SER A 126 -1.73 15.21 27.72
CA SER A 126 -1.24 16.53 28.14
C SER A 126 0.09 16.47 28.91
N ALA A 127 0.55 15.26 29.29
CA ALA A 127 1.88 15.11 29.86
C ALA A 127 2.95 15.35 28.79
N ALA A 128 4.12 15.86 29.21
CA ALA A 128 5.26 15.99 28.32
C ALA A 128 5.64 14.60 27.75
N PRO A 129 5.77 14.46 26.42
CA PRO A 129 6.14 13.19 25.81
C PRO A 129 7.60 12.84 26.14
N GLN A 130 7.91 11.55 26.09
CA GLN A 130 9.31 11.14 25.96
C GLN A 130 9.81 11.57 24.56
N SER A 131 11.06 12.02 24.47
CA SER A 131 11.66 12.46 23.22
C SER A 131 12.97 11.73 22.98
N PHE A 132 13.10 11.15 21.79
CA PHE A 132 14.23 10.35 21.37
C PHE A 132 14.85 10.96 20.11
N THR A 133 16.17 11.17 20.07
CA THR A 133 16.86 11.49 18.82
C THR A 133 16.98 10.22 17.99
N VAL A 134 16.64 10.29 16.70
CA VAL A 134 16.76 9.19 15.74
C VAL A 134 17.60 9.63 14.53
N GLY A 135 17.62 8.86 13.44
CA GLY A 135 18.36 9.19 12.22
C GLY A 135 17.79 10.41 11.48
N ALA A 136 18.42 10.79 10.38
CA ALA A 136 17.92 11.84 9.50
C ALA A 136 16.68 11.36 8.74
N LEU A 137 15.70 12.25 8.57
CA LEU A 137 14.42 11.96 7.90
C LEU A 137 13.74 10.66 8.40
N PRO A 138 13.29 10.61 9.66
CA PRO A 138 12.51 9.49 10.17
C PRO A 138 11.14 9.46 9.48
N ASP A 139 10.99 8.56 8.53
CA ASP A 139 9.80 8.47 7.72
C ASP A 139 8.72 7.64 8.43
N GLN A 140 8.87 6.32 8.44
CA GLN A 140 7.91 5.43 9.08
C GLN A 140 8.28 5.00 10.51
N ILE A 141 7.25 4.78 11.34
CA ILE A 141 7.37 4.22 12.69
C ILE A 141 6.41 3.05 12.94
N SER A 142 6.88 2.01 13.63
CA SER A 142 6.04 0.87 14.04
C SER A 142 6.31 0.41 15.47
N PHE A 143 5.29 -0.13 16.14
CA PHE A 143 5.42 -0.81 17.42
C PHE A 143 5.66 -2.30 17.22
N SER A 144 6.51 -2.88 18.08
CA SER A 144 6.52 -4.31 18.34
C SER A 144 5.17 -4.78 18.90
N ALA A 145 4.82 -6.06 18.68
CA ALA A 145 3.52 -6.61 19.06
C ALA A 145 3.20 -6.49 20.57
N ASP A 146 4.21 -6.50 21.43
CA ASP A 146 4.07 -6.31 22.88
C ASP A 146 3.99 -4.84 23.31
N GLY A 147 4.17 -3.90 22.37
CA GLY A 147 4.11 -2.46 22.60
C GLY A 147 5.28 -1.87 23.38
N THR A 148 6.38 -2.62 23.58
CA THR A 148 7.51 -2.18 24.40
C THR A 148 8.67 -1.57 23.62
N ARG A 149 8.70 -1.81 22.30
CA ARG A 149 9.76 -1.37 21.39
C ARG A 149 9.20 -0.70 20.16
N LEU A 150 9.95 0.25 19.62
CA LEU A 150 9.69 0.90 18.33
C LEU A 150 10.81 0.61 17.33
N LEU A 151 10.46 0.54 16.05
CA LEU A 151 11.37 0.70 14.94
C LEU A 151 11.00 1.95 14.15
N VAL A 152 12.01 2.65 13.66
CA VAL A 152 11.88 3.86 12.84
C VAL A 152 12.79 3.70 11.64
N ALA A 153 12.21 3.73 10.44
CA ALA A 153 12.96 3.87 9.20
C ALA A 153 13.42 5.32 9.09
N ASN A 154 14.70 5.54 8.84
CA ASN A 154 15.26 6.88 8.67
C ASN A 154 15.91 6.89 7.30
N GLU A 155 15.24 7.51 6.34
CA GLU A 155 15.60 7.44 4.92
C GLU A 155 17.02 7.96 4.70
N GLY A 156 17.34 9.11 5.31
CA GLY A 156 18.63 9.75 5.13
C GLY A 156 18.82 10.37 3.75
N GLU A 157 17.74 10.78 3.07
CA GLU A 157 17.80 11.38 1.74
C GLU A 157 18.82 12.54 1.61
N PRO A 158 19.45 12.70 0.44
CA PRO A 158 20.34 13.81 0.16
C PRO A 158 19.59 15.13 0.00
N SER A 159 20.31 16.24 0.19
CA SER A 159 19.82 17.57 -0.19
C SER A 159 19.94 17.85 -1.69
N SER A 160 20.90 17.21 -2.37
CA SER A 160 21.12 17.25 -3.83
C SER A 160 22.24 16.28 -4.24
N TYR A 161 22.44 16.08 -5.54
CA TYR A 161 23.61 15.39 -6.07
C TYR A 161 24.54 16.35 -6.83
N GLY A 162 25.85 16.09 -6.75
CA GLY A 162 26.85 16.80 -7.56
C GLY A 162 27.13 18.26 -7.16
N LYS A 163 26.53 18.76 -6.07
CA LYS A 163 26.83 20.09 -5.51
C LYS A 163 27.84 20.01 -4.37
N ALA A 164 28.69 21.03 -4.27
CA ALA A 164 29.76 21.09 -3.26
C ALA A 164 29.24 21.23 -1.82
N ASP A 165 28.04 21.78 -1.65
CA ASP A 165 27.35 21.97 -0.38
C ASP A 165 26.27 20.90 -0.12
N SER A 166 26.24 19.84 -0.93
CA SER A 166 25.33 18.72 -0.69
C SER A 166 25.63 18.04 0.64
N VAL A 167 24.57 17.68 1.36
CA VAL A 167 24.59 16.83 2.54
C VAL A 167 23.80 15.59 2.18
N ASP A 168 24.42 14.44 2.38
CA ASP A 168 23.89 13.12 2.05
C ASP A 168 24.13 12.20 3.26
N PRO A 169 23.19 12.17 4.24
CA PRO A 169 23.29 11.31 5.41
C PRO A 169 23.34 9.82 5.04
N GLU A 170 23.80 8.96 5.97
CA GLU A 170 23.56 7.52 5.81
C GLU A 170 22.14 7.18 6.25
N GLY A 171 21.41 6.41 5.44
CA GLY A 171 20.16 5.80 5.84
C GLY A 171 20.36 4.86 7.04
N SER A 172 19.33 4.70 7.87
CA SER A 172 19.45 3.90 9.09
C SER A 172 18.13 3.45 9.67
N ILE A 173 18.17 2.48 10.59
CA ILE A 173 17.01 2.02 11.35
C ILE A 173 17.24 2.28 12.84
N SER A 174 16.35 3.06 13.46
CA SER A 174 16.40 3.35 14.89
C SER A 174 15.51 2.38 15.66
N TYR A 175 16.09 1.70 16.64
CA TYR A 175 15.44 0.81 17.59
C TYR A 175 15.31 1.52 18.93
N ILE A 176 14.09 1.68 19.43
CA ILE A 176 13.82 2.34 20.72
C ILE A 176 13.26 1.32 21.69
N ASP A 177 13.95 1.15 22.82
CA ASP A 177 13.42 0.42 23.98
C ASP A 177 12.73 1.43 24.91
N LEU A 178 11.41 1.33 25.01
CA LEU A 178 10.60 2.30 25.75
C LEU A 178 10.75 2.17 27.27
N ALA A 179 11.05 0.96 27.76
CA ALA A 179 11.23 0.72 29.19
C ALA A 179 12.61 1.23 29.66
N ALA A 180 13.65 0.97 28.87
CA ALA A 180 14.99 1.47 29.13
C ALA A 180 15.15 2.96 28.79
N GLY A 181 14.30 3.50 27.91
CA GLY A 181 14.41 4.86 27.41
C GLY A 181 15.65 5.07 26.55
N THR A 182 16.05 4.06 25.78
CA THR A 182 17.29 4.06 24.99
C THR A 182 17.01 3.94 23.50
N VAL A 183 17.81 4.63 22.69
CA VAL A 183 17.84 4.49 21.22
C VAL A 183 19.12 3.76 20.83
N LYS A 184 19.00 2.82 19.89
CA LYS A 184 20.10 2.17 19.19
C LYS A 184 19.86 2.27 17.69
N THR A 185 20.91 2.28 16.90
CA THR A 185 20.81 2.50 15.46
C THR A 185 21.53 1.39 14.70
N ALA A 186 20.80 0.73 13.81
CA ALA A 186 21.38 -0.16 12.81
C ALA A 186 21.61 0.66 11.52
N GLY A 187 22.87 0.73 11.08
CA GLY A 187 23.24 1.40 9.84
C GLY A 187 23.74 0.43 8.77
N PHE A 188 24.01 0.97 7.57
CA PHE A 188 24.43 0.18 6.41
C PHE A 188 25.94 0.24 6.11
N GLY A 189 26.75 0.89 6.96
CA GLY A 189 28.18 1.08 6.71
C GLY A 189 28.96 -0.21 6.41
N ALA A 190 28.53 -1.36 6.95
CA ALA A 190 29.12 -2.68 6.67
C ALA A 190 28.98 -3.13 5.20
N PHE A 191 28.08 -2.50 4.43
CA PHE A 191 27.82 -2.80 3.02
C PHE A 191 28.54 -1.85 2.06
N ASN A 192 29.29 -0.85 2.53
CA ASN A 192 29.97 0.12 1.67
C ASN A 192 30.95 -0.51 0.66
N ASP A 193 31.61 -1.61 1.04
CA ASP A 193 32.50 -2.36 0.14
C ASP A 193 31.76 -3.39 -0.74
N LYS A 194 30.42 -3.43 -0.70
CA LYS A 194 29.57 -4.44 -1.35
C LYS A 194 28.79 -3.94 -2.56
N LYS A 195 29.01 -2.70 -3.00
CA LYS A 195 28.27 -2.09 -4.13
C LYS A 195 28.14 -3.01 -5.34
N SER A 196 29.25 -3.50 -5.89
CA SER A 196 29.22 -4.38 -7.08
C SER A 196 28.52 -5.72 -6.82
N GLU A 197 28.63 -6.28 -5.61
CA GLU A 197 27.95 -7.53 -5.24
C GLU A 197 26.43 -7.34 -5.18
N LEU A 198 25.99 -6.23 -4.57
CA LEU A 198 24.58 -5.86 -4.45
C LEU A 198 23.96 -5.55 -5.83
N GLN A 199 24.67 -4.77 -6.65
CA GLN A 199 24.23 -4.46 -8.02
C GLN A 199 24.12 -5.71 -8.88
N ALA A 200 25.06 -6.65 -8.80
CA ALA A 200 25.01 -7.93 -9.52
C ALA A 200 23.85 -8.83 -9.06
N LYS A 201 23.38 -8.66 -7.81
CA LYS A 201 22.21 -9.35 -7.26
C LYS A 201 20.88 -8.70 -7.67
N GLY A 202 20.90 -7.50 -8.25
CA GLY A 202 19.69 -6.77 -8.65
C GLY A 202 19.27 -5.64 -7.70
N VAL A 203 20.07 -5.31 -6.68
CA VAL A 203 19.83 -4.15 -5.80
C VAL A 203 20.27 -2.88 -6.52
N ARG A 204 19.40 -1.86 -6.54
CA ARG A 204 19.70 -0.59 -7.21
C ARG A 204 20.54 0.28 -6.27
N ILE A 205 21.76 0.61 -6.71
CA ILE A 205 22.67 1.55 -6.01
C ILE A 205 23.20 2.52 -7.05
N PHE A 206 22.72 3.75 -7.06
CA PHE A 206 22.88 4.66 -8.20
C PHE A 206 23.00 6.16 -7.88
N GLY A 207 22.96 6.54 -6.61
CA GLY A 207 23.28 7.88 -6.11
C GLY A 207 24.66 8.35 -6.59
N PRO A 208 24.73 9.48 -7.33
CA PRO A 208 26.00 10.03 -7.81
C PRO A 208 26.97 10.39 -6.68
N GLY A 209 28.06 9.63 -6.56
CA GLY A 209 29.10 9.88 -5.55
C GLY A 209 28.78 9.36 -4.15
N ALA A 210 27.60 8.78 -3.94
CA ALA A 210 27.17 8.20 -2.68
C ALA A 210 27.89 6.87 -2.39
N SER A 211 28.16 6.64 -1.10
CA SER A 211 28.46 5.30 -0.58
C SER A 211 27.19 4.43 -0.58
N VAL A 212 27.33 3.11 -0.39
CA VAL A 212 26.13 2.24 -0.30
C VAL A 212 25.25 2.66 0.87
N ALA A 213 25.83 3.04 2.01
CA ALA A 213 25.08 3.42 3.18
C ALA A 213 24.30 4.74 3.04
N GLN A 214 24.77 5.64 2.17
CA GLN A 214 24.05 6.85 1.79
C GLN A 214 22.97 6.58 0.75
N ASP A 215 23.22 5.65 -0.19
CA ASP A 215 22.29 5.33 -1.27
C ASP A 215 21.06 4.52 -0.81
N LEU A 216 21.20 3.78 0.29
CA LEU A 216 20.14 2.96 0.86
C LEU A 216 19.23 3.83 1.73
N GLU A 217 17.99 4.01 1.28
CA GLU A 217 16.96 4.85 1.91
C GLU A 217 15.86 3.93 2.49
N PRO A 218 15.82 3.67 3.81
CA PRO A 218 14.77 2.88 4.46
C PRO A 218 13.43 3.60 4.51
N GLU A 219 12.36 2.90 4.12
CA GLU A 219 11.01 3.47 3.96
C GLU A 219 10.05 2.99 5.06
N TYR A 220 9.57 1.74 5.00
CA TYR A 220 8.69 1.16 6.02
C TYR A 220 9.32 0.01 6.79
N THR A 221 8.98 -0.09 8.08
CA THR A 221 9.40 -1.18 8.97
C THR A 221 8.24 -2.13 9.30
N ALA A 222 8.54 -3.43 9.30
CA ALA A 222 7.66 -4.48 9.82
C ALA A 222 8.43 -5.43 10.75
N PHE A 223 8.08 -5.45 12.04
CA PHE A 223 8.53 -6.49 12.94
C PHE A 223 8.05 -7.86 12.46
N ALA A 224 8.92 -8.87 12.54
CA ALA A 224 8.45 -10.25 12.53
C ALA A 224 7.49 -10.49 13.72
N PRO A 225 6.47 -11.34 13.61
CA PRO A 225 5.48 -11.55 14.67
C PRO A 225 6.08 -12.02 16.01
N ASP A 226 7.26 -12.66 16.02
CA ASP A 226 7.96 -13.05 17.24
C ASP A 226 8.84 -11.94 17.84
N GLY A 227 8.96 -10.81 17.14
CA GLY A 227 9.71 -9.62 17.54
C GLY A 227 11.23 -9.81 17.59
N LYS A 228 11.78 -10.85 16.96
CA LYS A 228 13.23 -11.13 16.94
C LYS A 228 13.96 -10.57 15.73
N SER A 229 13.24 -10.35 14.65
CA SER A 229 13.75 -9.68 13.45
C SER A 229 12.73 -8.65 12.95
N ALA A 230 13.15 -7.85 11.99
CA ALA A 230 12.28 -6.98 11.22
C ALA A 230 12.73 -6.93 9.76
N PHE A 231 11.78 -6.73 8.86
CA PHE A 231 12.05 -6.40 7.47
C PHE A 231 11.76 -4.93 7.26
N VAL A 232 12.60 -4.28 6.46
CA VAL A 232 12.52 -2.85 6.18
C VAL A 232 12.62 -2.66 4.67
N THR A 233 11.66 -1.95 4.09
CA THR A 233 11.66 -1.66 2.66
C THR A 233 12.76 -0.65 2.34
N LEU A 234 13.39 -0.83 1.18
CA LEU A 234 14.37 0.06 0.57
C LEU A 234 13.84 0.36 -0.83
N GLN A 235 12.88 1.28 -0.91
CA GLN A 235 11.98 1.42 -2.04
C GLN A 235 12.76 1.66 -3.34
N GLU A 236 13.51 2.76 -3.42
CA GLU A 236 14.27 3.18 -4.61
C GLU A 236 15.39 2.18 -4.92
N ASN A 237 15.82 1.39 -3.92
CA ASN A 237 16.82 0.35 -4.08
C ASN A 237 16.26 -0.99 -4.58
N ASN A 238 14.93 -1.12 -4.69
CA ASN A 238 14.22 -2.35 -5.07
C ASN A 238 14.62 -3.55 -4.19
N ALA A 239 14.71 -3.35 -2.87
CA ALA A 239 15.24 -4.32 -1.95
C ALA A 239 14.54 -4.30 -0.57
N ILE A 240 14.86 -5.29 0.25
CA ILE A 240 14.47 -5.39 1.66
C ILE A 240 15.73 -5.53 2.52
N ALA A 241 15.85 -4.71 3.56
CA ALA A 241 16.84 -4.92 4.62
C ALA A 241 16.29 -5.88 5.69
N VAL A 242 17.11 -6.85 6.10
CA VAL A 242 16.78 -7.78 7.19
C VAL A 242 17.53 -7.38 8.46
N VAL A 243 16.79 -7.05 9.52
CA VAL A 243 17.34 -6.58 10.79
C VAL A 243 17.21 -7.66 11.85
N ASP A 244 18.32 -8.05 12.48
CA ASP A 244 18.34 -8.88 13.68
C ASP A 244 18.19 -7.99 14.93
N LEU A 245 17.25 -8.35 15.80
CA LEU A 245 16.90 -7.64 17.03
C LEU A 245 17.18 -8.48 18.29
N THR A 246 17.86 -9.62 18.15
CA THR A 246 18.13 -10.55 19.27
C THR A 246 19.39 -10.19 20.07
N GLY A 247 20.30 -9.43 19.45
CA GLY A 247 21.56 -8.99 20.03
C GLY A 247 21.41 -7.82 21.01
N ALA A 248 22.54 -7.39 21.56
CA ALA A 248 22.61 -6.16 22.33
C ALA A 248 22.40 -4.94 21.42
N GLU A 249 22.89 -4.97 20.19
CA GLU A 249 22.67 -3.94 19.17
C GLU A 249 21.82 -4.52 18.03
N PRO A 250 20.89 -3.74 17.46
CA PRO A 250 20.24 -4.13 16.22
C PRO A 250 21.26 -4.11 15.08
N VAL A 251 21.18 -5.07 14.16
CA VAL A 251 22.14 -5.19 13.05
C VAL A 251 21.39 -5.50 11.76
N VAL A 252 21.69 -4.75 10.70
CA VAL A 252 21.29 -5.13 9.34
C VAL A 252 22.15 -6.32 8.91
N THR A 253 21.53 -7.47 8.75
CA THR A 253 22.21 -8.74 8.46
C THR A 253 22.27 -9.08 6.98
N ASP A 254 21.30 -8.61 6.19
CA ASP A 254 21.24 -8.84 4.75
C ASP A 254 20.45 -7.74 4.02
N ILE A 255 20.70 -7.62 2.72
CA ILE A 255 19.94 -6.79 1.77
C ILE A 255 19.49 -7.72 0.65
N ILE A 256 18.18 -8.00 0.63
CA ILE A 256 17.58 -8.96 -0.28
C ILE A 256 17.02 -8.22 -1.50
N PRO A 257 17.50 -8.50 -2.72
CA PRO A 257 16.95 -7.90 -3.93
C PRO A 257 15.54 -8.45 -4.19
N LEU A 258 14.64 -7.57 -4.63
CA LEU A 258 13.32 -7.99 -5.07
C LEU A 258 13.27 -8.41 -6.54
N GLY A 259 14.39 -8.41 -7.26
CA GLY A 259 14.42 -8.84 -8.67
C GLY A 259 13.50 -8.01 -9.56
N PHE A 260 13.00 -8.62 -10.65
CA PHE A 260 12.31 -7.89 -11.72
C PHE A 260 11.05 -8.62 -12.20
N LYS A 261 9.96 -7.88 -12.38
CA LYS A 261 8.67 -8.41 -12.88
C LYS A 261 8.65 -8.42 -14.40
N SER A 262 8.56 -9.58 -15.05
CA SER A 262 8.49 -9.64 -16.51
C SER A 262 7.11 -9.24 -17.05
N TYR A 263 7.11 -8.42 -18.11
CA TYR A 263 5.94 -8.08 -18.92
C TYR A 263 6.00 -8.68 -20.33
N ALA A 264 6.75 -9.78 -20.49
CA ALA A 264 6.73 -10.57 -21.72
C ALA A 264 5.33 -11.17 -21.96
N PRO A 265 4.94 -11.39 -23.23
CA PRO A 265 3.67 -12.03 -23.56
C PRO A 265 3.43 -13.34 -22.80
N GLY A 266 2.31 -13.41 -22.07
CA GLY A 266 1.95 -14.57 -21.24
C GLY A 266 2.38 -14.49 -19.77
N ALA A 267 3.16 -13.49 -19.38
CA ALA A 267 3.48 -13.17 -17.99
C ALA A 267 2.49 -12.14 -17.42
N ASN A 268 2.84 -10.85 -17.47
CA ASN A 268 2.04 -9.74 -16.94
C ASN A 268 1.71 -8.74 -18.05
N ARG A 269 0.79 -7.82 -17.74
CA ARG A 269 0.38 -6.72 -18.62
C ARG A 269 0.24 -5.43 -17.83
N MET A 270 0.43 -4.31 -18.51
CA MET A 270 0.17 -2.97 -18.00
C MET A 270 -0.44 -2.15 -19.13
N ASP A 271 -1.14 -1.06 -18.80
CA ASP A 271 -1.49 -0.06 -19.80
C ASP A 271 -0.32 0.91 -19.95
N PRO A 272 0.39 0.95 -21.09
CA PRO A 272 1.62 1.71 -21.22
C PRO A 272 1.42 3.13 -21.78
N SER A 273 0.18 3.56 -22.04
CA SER A 273 -0.07 4.81 -22.78
C SER A 273 -1.40 5.48 -22.43
N ASP A 274 -1.31 6.62 -21.75
CA ASP A 274 -2.39 7.60 -21.49
C ASP A 274 -3.00 8.27 -22.74
N ARG A 275 -2.48 8.00 -23.94
CA ARG A 275 -2.77 8.75 -25.18
C ARG A 275 -3.26 7.92 -26.34
N ASP A 276 -3.57 6.65 -26.13
CA ASP A 276 -4.11 5.81 -27.19
C ASP A 276 -5.65 5.89 -27.32
N GLY A 277 -6.30 6.53 -26.34
CA GLY A 277 -7.75 6.71 -26.29
C GLY A 277 -8.52 5.46 -25.85
N ILE A 278 -7.83 4.48 -25.27
CA ILE A 278 -8.39 3.21 -24.82
C ILE A 278 -8.01 2.98 -23.36
N LYS A 279 -8.92 3.31 -22.44
CA LYS A 279 -8.70 3.05 -21.01
C LYS A 279 -8.44 1.57 -20.72
N GLY A 280 -7.38 1.28 -19.98
CA GLY A 280 -7.05 -0.07 -19.55
C GLY A 280 -6.63 -0.95 -20.72
N ASN A 281 -5.91 -0.38 -21.69
CA ASN A 281 -5.36 -1.09 -22.84
C ASN A 281 -4.15 -1.92 -22.42
N LEU A 282 -4.37 -2.95 -21.61
CA LEU A 282 -3.31 -3.75 -21.01
C LEU A 282 -2.49 -4.52 -22.08
N GLN A 283 -1.26 -4.11 -22.29
CA GLN A 283 -0.28 -4.66 -23.24
C GLN A 283 0.87 -5.40 -22.55
N SER A 284 1.61 -6.16 -23.33
CA SER A 284 2.83 -6.88 -22.94
C SER A 284 3.87 -6.79 -24.06
N THR A 285 5.16 -6.77 -23.73
CA THR A 285 6.24 -6.78 -24.72
C THR A 285 7.51 -7.46 -24.19
N GLU A 286 8.27 -8.07 -25.09
CA GLU A 286 9.54 -8.72 -24.75
C GLU A 286 10.60 -7.71 -24.30
N GLY A 287 11.36 -8.06 -23.26
CA GLY A 287 12.42 -7.20 -22.71
C GLY A 287 11.91 -6.02 -21.87
N LEU A 288 10.62 -5.96 -21.54
CA LEU A 288 10.09 -5.04 -20.54
C LEU A 288 10.01 -5.72 -19.16
N TYR A 289 10.62 -5.06 -18.18
CA TYR A 289 10.61 -5.49 -16.79
C TYR A 289 10.13 -4.37 -15.89
N GLY A 290 9.38 -4.68 -14.83
CA GLY A 290 9.04 -3.75 -13.75
C GLY A 290 9.98 -3.92 -12.56
N LEU A 291 10.32 -2.79 -11.94
CA LEU A 291 10.94 -2.73 -10.63
C LEU A 291 9.84 -2.83 -9.57
N TYR A 292 10.02 -3.61 -8.52
CA TYR A 292 8.97 -3.76 -7.50
C TYR A 292 8.82 -2.49 -6.66
N LEU A 293 9.94 -1.91 -6.21
CA LEU A 293 10.02 -0.64 -5.47
C LEU A 293 8.97 -0.61 -4.33
N PRO A 294 9.20 -1.40 -3.28
CA PRO A 294 8.19 -1.62 -2.25
C PRO A 294 8.08 -0.40 -1.34
N ASP A 295 6.89 0.16 -1.22
CA ASP A 295 6.57 1.19 -0.23
C ASP A 295 6.24 0.51 1.12
N ALA A 296 4.94 0.35 1.40
CA ALA A 296 4.49 -0.19 2.67
C ALA A 296 4.80 -1.69 2.83
N ILE A 297 5.08 -2.08 4.07
CA ILE A 297 5.25 -3.49 4.47
C ILE A 297 4.47 -3.82 5.75
N LYS A 298 3.83 -4.99 5.79
CA LYS A 298 3.22 -5.57 7.01
C LYS A 298 3.61 -7.03 7.15
N SER A 299 3.74 -7.50 8.39
CA SER A 299 3.92 -8.92 8.69
C SER A 299 2.60 -9.58 9.09
N PHE A 300 2.47 -10.88 8.82
CA PHE A 300 1.36 -11.68 9.28
C PHE A 300 1.76 -13.13 9.50
N THR A 301 0.94 -13.86 10.26
CA THR A 301 1.10 -15.31 10.45
C THR A 301 -0.09 -16.04 9.83
N SER A 302 0.17 -17.00 8.95
CA SER A 302 -0.85 -17.91 8.43
C SER A 302 -0.40 -19.35 8.59
N ASN A 303 -1.25 -20.15 9.23
CA ASN A 303 -0.98 -21.56 9.54
C ASN A 303 0.40 -21.80 10.22
N GLY A 304 0.76 -20.93 11.18
CA GLY A 304 2.00 -21.03 11.97
C GLY A 304 3.28 -20.61 11.24
N LYS A 305 3.18 -20.07 10.02
CA LYS A 305 4.32 -19.53 9.25
C LYS A 305 4.25 -18.01 9.18
N THR A 306 5.40 -17.36 9.19
CA THR A 306 5.53 -15.91 9.09
C THR A 306 5.68 -15.49 7.64
N TYR A 307 4.98 -14.42 7.29
CA TYR A 307 5.05 -13.79 5.98
C TYR A 307 5.09 -12.28 6.12
N PHE A 308 5.56 -11.63 5.07
CA PHE A 308 5.54 -10.19 4.90
C PHE A 308 4.86 -9.86 3.59
N VAL A 309 4.05 -8.81 3.54
CA VAL A 309 3.42 -8.32 2.32
C VAL A 309 3.90 -6.90 2.03
N THR A 310 4.23 -6.63 0.78
CA THR A 310 4.70 -5.32 0.30
C THR A 310 3.75 -4.73 -0.72
N ALA A 311 3.62 -3.40 -0.72
CA ALA A 311 2.95 -2.63 -1.76
C ALA A 311 3.99 -2.25 -2.81
N ASP A 312 3.84 -2.72 -4.04
CA ASP A 312 4.86 -2.56 -5.07
C ASP A 312 4.52 -1.31 -5.92
N GLU A 313 4.65 -0.15 -5.28
CA GLU A 313 4.12 1.18 -5.64
C GLU A 313 4.85 1.74 -6.86
N GLY A 314 6.09 2.20 -6.69
CA GLY A 314 6.96 2.49 -7.81
C GLY A 314 7.77 3.77 -7.73
N ASP A 315 7.96 4.43 -6.59
CA ASP A 315 8.52 5.76 -6.66
C ASP A 315 9.95 5.86 -7.22
N ALA A 316 10.23 7.01 -7.83
CA ALA A 316 11.46 7.27 -8.56
C ALA A 316 12.33 8.25 -7.79
N ARG A 317 13.66 8.07 -7.85
CA ARG A 317 14.57 9.01 -7.21
C ARG A 317 14.73 10.28 -8.06
N GLU A 318 14.25 11.42 -7.55
CA GLU A 318 14.37 12.72 -8.21
C GLU A 318 14.97 13.79 -7.28
N TRP A 319 16.16 14.28 -7.64
CA TRP A 319 16.88 15.33 -6.93
C TRP A 319 17.54 16.29 -7.91
N ASP A 320 17.87 17.50 -7.45
CA ASP A 320 18.77 18.34 -8.23
C ASP A 320 20.11 17.62 -8.44
N GLY A 321 20.47 17.37 -9.71
CA GLY A 321 21.62 16.55 -10.10
C GLY A 321 21.32 15.09 -10.45
N LEU A 322 20.09 14.60 -10.25
CA LEU A 322 19.65 13.25 -10.64
C LEU A 322 18.14 13.23 -10.95
N VAL A 323 17.79 12.96 -12.20
CA VAL A 323 16.41 12.65 -12.59
C VAL A 323 16.46 11.33 -13.36
N GLU A 324 15.95 10.25 -12.78
CA GLU A 324 16.06 8.94 -13.41
C GLU A 324 14.91 8.60 -14.37
N GLU A 325 13.70 9.11 -14.11
CA GLU A 325 12.51 8.80 -14.90
C GLU A 325 12.58 9.49 -16.26
N VAL A 326 12.45 8.70 -17.31
CA VAL A 326 12.33 9.17 -18.70
C VAL A 326 11.20 8.43 -19.39
N ARG A 327 10.70 8.99 -20.49
CA ARG A 327 9.79 8.26 -21.37
C ARG A 327 10.57 7.23 -22.17
N ALA A 328 10.06 6.01 -22.33
CA ALA A 328 10.73 4.94 -23.06
C ALA A 328 11.08 5.35 -24.51
N GLY A 329 10.26 6.21 -25.13
CA GLY A 329 10.51 6.80 -26.45
C GLY A 329 11.81 7.60 -26.56
N THR A 330 12.42 8.00 -25.44
CA THR A 330 13.74 8.67 -25.42
C THR A 330 14.89 7.67 -25.57
N LEU A 331 14.68 6.41 -25.21
CA LEU A 331 15.67 5.33 -25.27
C LEU A 331 15.62 4.55 -26.59
N GLY A 332 14.53 4.67 -27.36
CA GLY A 332 14.32 3.98 -28.62
C GLY A 332 12.86 4.05 -29.07
N ASP A 333 12.54 3.38 -30.19
CA ASP A 333 11.15 3.23 -30.63
C ASP A 333 10.58 1.88 -30.16
N TYR A 334 9.64 1.98 -29.22
CA TYR A 334 8.90 0.88 -28.60
C TYR A 334 7.40 0.94 -28.93
N GLY A 335 7.01 1.71 -29.95
CA GLY A 335 5.62 1.82 -30.41
C GLY A 335 4.70 2.36 -29.33
N VAL A 336 3.66 1.59 -28.95
CA VAL A 336 2.68 1.99 -27.92
C VAL A 336 3.32 2.21 -26.55
N PHE A 337 4.49 1.63 -26.29
CA PHE A 337 5.21 1.80 -25.03
C PHE A 337 6.06 3.08 -24.98
N ASN A 338 6.12 3.88 -26.05
CA ASN A 338 6.94 5.10 -26.07
C ASN A 338 6.55 6.12 -24.99
N ARG A 339 5.31 6.05 -24.49
CA ARG A 339 4.79 6.89 -23.41
C ARG A 339 5.15 6.40 -22.01
N LEU A 340 5.44 5.11 -21.84
CA LEU A 340 5.73 4.51 -20.54
C LEU A 340 6.91 5.19 -19.84
N GLY A 341 6.73 5.55 -18.57
CA GLY A 341 7.77 5.99 -17.64
C GLY A 341 8.70 4.83 -17.30
N VAL A 342 9.99 5.02 -17.54
CA VAL A 342 11.03 4.01 -17.31
C VAL A 342 12.26 4.68 -16.71
N THR A 343 13.07 3.91 -15.99
CA THR A 343 14.35 4.43 -15.49
C THR A 343 15.40 4.46 -16.59
N SER A 344 16.10 5.58 -16.69
CA SER A 344 17.34 5.74 -17.47
C SER A 344 18.59 5.31 -16.70
N THR A 345 18.45 5.10 -15.38
CA THR A 345 19.54 4.75 -14.47
C THR A 345 19.13 3.52 -13.63
N PRO A 346 19.12 2.31 -14.21
CA PRO A 346 18.62 1.13 -13.52
C PRO A 346 19.33 0.82 -12.21
N GLY A 347 20.59 1.21 -12.07
CA GLY A 347 21.34 1.09 -10.81
C GLY A 347 21.72 -0.33 -10.40
N ALA A 348 21.32 -1.33 -11.17
CA ALA A 348 21.50 -2.76 -10.91
C ALA A 348 21.73 -3.54 -12.21
N GLU A 349 22.32 -4.74 -12.11
CA GLU A 349 22.31 -5.71 -13.20
C GLU A 349 20.92 -6.35 -13.30
N GLY A 350 20.35 -6.37 -14.50
CA GLY A 350 19.04 -6.96 -14.78
C GLY A 350 19.11 -8.16 -15.71
N PRO A 351 17.96 -8.71 -16.11
CA PRO A 351 17.88 -9.79 -17.08
C PRO A 351 18.62 -9.44 -18.37
N ALA A 352 19.29 -10.43 -18.98
CA ALA A 352 20.15 -10.20 -20.15
C ALA A 352 19.40 -9.69 -21.39
N ASP A 353 18.09 -9.93 -21.46
CA ASP A 353 17.19 -9.48 -22.52
C ASP A 353 16.45 -8.17 -22.18
N ALA A 354 16.69 -7.59 -21.01
CA ALA A 354 16.05 -6.35 -20.58
C ALA A 354 16.42 -5.18 -21.50
N LYS A 355 15.38 -4.46 -21.93
CA LYS A 355 15.47 -3.23 -22.74
C LYS A 355 14.94 -2.03 -22.00
N LEU A 356 13.92 -2.25 -21.15
CA LEU A 356 13.22 -1.22 -20.39
C LEU A 356 12.97 -1.72 -18.97
N PHE A 357 13.08 -0.80 -18.02
CA PHE A 357 12.71 -0.99 -16.62
C PHE A 357 11.65 0.03 -16.26
N ALA A 358 10.40 -0.41 -16.16
CA ALA A 358 9.28 0.40 -15.70
C ALA A 358 9.27 0.50 -14.18
N PHE A 359 8.71 1.59 -13.68
CA PHE A 359 8.48 1.81 -12.27
C PHE A 359 7.25 1.03 -11.78
N GLY A 360 7.36 0.53 -10.54
CA GLY A 360 6.30 -0.19 -9.85
C GLY A 360 6.13 -1.65 -10.30
N GLY A 361 5.90 -2.50 -9.30
CA GLY A 361 5.35 -3.83 -9.55
C GLY A 361 3.86 -3.75 -9.91
N ARG A 362 3.21 -2.60 -9.64
CA ARG A 362 1.77 -2.32 -9.86
C ARG A 362 0.86 -3.35 -9.18
N GLY A 363 1.35 -3.90 -8.08
CA GLY A 363 0.77 -5.03 -7.39
C GLY A 363 1.16 -5.07 -5.92
N PHE A 364 1.02 -6.25 -5.33
CA PHE A 364 1.60 -6.56 -4.03
C PHE A 364 2.33 -7.89 -4.10
N SER A 365 3.36 -8.03 -3.27
CA SER A 365 4.15 -9.24 -3.15
C SER A 365 4.04 -9.82 -1.75
N ILE A 366 4.18 -11.15 -1.60
CA ILE A 366 4.30 -11.80 -0.29
C ILE A 366 5.64 -12.52 -0.21
N LEU A 367 6.41 -12.19 0.82
CA LEU A 367 7.69 -12.77 1.17
C LEU A 367 7.53 -13.77 2.33
N ASP A 368 8.34 -14.82 2.35
CA ASP A 368 8.48 -15.69 3.52
C ASP A 368 9.40 -15.09 4.59
N GLU A 369 9.54 -15.77 5.72
CA GLU A 369 10.42 -15.39 6.83
C GLU A 369 11.91 -15.24 6.49
N ASN A 370 12.36 -15.75 5.34
CA ASN A 370 13.73 -15.62 4.85
C ASN A 370 13.85 -14.54 3.75
N GLY A 371 12.76 -13.81 3.46
CA GLY A 371 12.72 -12.79 2.41
C GLY A 371 12.56 -13.34 0.99
N ASN A 372 12.28 -14.63 0.81
CA ASN A 372 11.97 -15.15 -0.52
C ASN A 372 10.56 -14.73 -0.91
N ARG A 373 10.40 -14.16 -2.11
CA ARG A 373 9.07 -13.91 -2.65
C ARG A 373 8.37 -15.23 -3.00
N VAL A 374 7.29 -15.51 -2.28
CA VAL A 374 6.46 -16.71 -2.42
C VAL A 374 5.14 -16.44 -3.14
N PHE A 375 4.79 -15.17 -3.33
CA PHE A 375 3.65 -14.75 -4.16
C PHE A 375 3.90 -13.37 -4.76
N ASP A 376 3.39 -13.17 -5.97
CA ASP A 376 3.32 -11.89 -6.68
C ASP A 376 1.90 -11.79 -7.25
N SER A 377 1.21 -10.68 -7.02
CA SER A 377 -0.14 -10.47 -7.52
C SER A 377 -0.19 -10.36 -9.05
N GLY A 378 0.95 -10.13 -9.71
CA GLY A 378 1.05 -9.88 -11.14
C GLY A 378 0.20 -8.68 -11.56
N ASP A 379 -0.43 -8.78 -12.73
CA ASP A 379 -1.32 -7.76 -13.31
C ASP A 379 -2.76 -7.76 -12.74
N VAL A 380 -3.00 -8.38 -11.58
CA VAL A 380 -4.38 -8.56 -11.09
C VAL A 380 -5.06 -7.24 -10.74
N ILE A 381 -4.33 -6.26 -10.19
CA ILE A 381 -4.88 -4.95 -9.80
C ILE A 381 -5.28 -4.17 -11.06
N GLU A 382 -4.37 -4.04 -12.02
CA GLU A 382 -4.61 -3.47 -13.36
C GLU A 382 -5.88 -4.06 -14.01
N ARG A 383 -5.98 -5.39 -14.05
CA ARG A 383 -7.15 -6.06 -14.63
C ARG A 383 -8.44 -5.82 -13.84
N ILE A 384 -8.38 -5.82 -12.51
CA ILE A 384 -9.56 -5.56 -11.67
C ILE A 384 -10.06 -4.15 -11.93
N MET A 385 -9.17 -3.16 -11.88
CA MET A 385 -9.54 -1.75 -12.04
C MET A 385 -10.07 -1.49 -13.46
N ALA A 386 -9.33 -1.89 -14.50
CA ALA A 386 -9.77 -1.71 -15.88
C ALA A 386 -11.11 -2.41 -16.19
N ALA A 387 -11.31 -3.64 -15.70
CA ALA A 387 -12.49 -4.43 -16.07
C ALA A 387 -13.72 -4.19 -15.20
N ARG A 388 -13.53 -3.84 -13.91
CA ARG A 388 -14.63 -3.75 -12.93
C ARG A 388 -14.90 -2.32 -12.47
N PHE A 389 -13.91 -1.45 -12.50
CA PHE A 389 -14.00 -0.07 -12.02
C PHE A 389 -13.42 0.94 -13.03
N PRO A 390 -13.87 0.92 -14.31
CA PRO A 390 -13.31 1.79 -15.35
C PRO A 390 -13.48 3.30 -15.10
N ASP A 391 -14.42 3.67 -14.22
CA ASP A 391 -14.61 5.07 -13.80
C ASP A 391 -13.57 5.50 -12.74
N ALA A 392 -13.11 4.56 -11.90
CA ALA A 392 -12.01 4.80 -10.97
C ALA A 392 -10.65 4.63 -11.67
N TYR A 393 -10.53 3.79 -12.69
CA TYR A 393 -9.28 3.66 -13.44
C TYR A 393 -8.84 4.99 -14.07
N ASP A 394 -7.72 5.54 -13.58
CA ASP A 394 -7.09 6.73 -14.14
C ASP A 394 -6.18 6.36 -15.32
N ASP A 395 -6.68 6.61 -16.51
CA ASP A 395 -5.92 6.45 -17.75
C ASP A 395 -4.89 7.58 -17.95
N GLY A 396 -5.06 8.73 -17.29
CA GLY A 396 -4.13 9.86 -17.39
C GLY A 396 -2.76 9.58 -16.77
N ARG A 397 -2.65 8.50 -15.98
CA ARG A 397 -1.42 8.04 -15.34
C ARG A 397 -1.10 6.56 -15.61
N SER A 398 -1.80 5.92 -16.53
CA SER A 398 -1.54 4.52 -16.89
C SER A 398 -0.08 4.31 -17.33
N ASP A 399 0.45 5.25 -18.11
CA ASP A 399 1.83 5.27 -18.60
C ASP A 399 2.89 5.62 -17.53
N ASN A 400 2.50 5.96 -16.29
CA ASN A 400 3.42 6.22 -15.18
C ASN A 400 3.64 4.95 -14.35
N LYS A 401 3.05 4.84 -13.15
CA LYS A 401 3.12 3.66 -12.27
C LYS A 401 1.74 2.95 -12.15
N GLY A 402 0.75 3.36 -12.94
CA GLY A 402 -0.55 2.70 -13.04
C GLY A 402 -1.40 2.93 -11.78
N PRO A 403 -2.01 1.89 -11.21
CA PRO A 403 -2.85 2.04 -10.01
C PRO A 403 -2.11 2.41 -8.71
N GLU A 404 -0.78 2.43 -8.69
CA GLU A 404 0.07 2.89 -7.57
C GLU A 404 -0.36 2.29 -6.20
N PRO A 405 -0.17 0.96 -5.98
CA PRO A 405 -0.49 0.34 -4.70
C PRO A 405 0.52 0.74 -3.65
N GLU A 406 0.09 1.50 -2.65
CA GLU A 406 0.93 2.21 -1.69
C GLU A 406 0.60 1.76 -0.25
N GLY A 407 -0.59 2.13 0.23
CA GLY A 407 -1.06 1.72 1.55
C GLY A 407 -1.34 0.22 1.71
N ILE A 408 -0.81 -0.39 2.77
CA ILE A 408 -1.16 -1.76 3.18
C ILE A 408 -1.66 -1.83 4.62
N GLU A 409 -2.76 -2.55 4.81
CA GLU A 409 -3.24 -2.93 6.14
C GLU A 409 -3.78 -4.36 6.17
N ILE A 410 -3.64 -5.03 7.32
CA ILE A 410 -4.17 -6.38 7.55
C ILE A 410 -5.15 -6.36 8.72
N GLY A 411 -6.34 -6.91 8.50
CA GLY A 411 -7.40 -7.00 9.51
C GLY A 411 -8.07 -8.36 9.57
N ILE A 412 -8.63 -8.71 10.74
CA ILE A 412 -9.54 -9.85 10.86
C ILE A 412 -10.97 -9.38 10.64
N LEU A 413 -11.53 -9.68 9.47
CA LEU A 413 -12.89 -9.32 9.07
C LEU A 413 -13.78 -10.58 9.01
N ASP A 414 -14.78 -10.66 9.89
CA ASP A 414 -15.71 -11.79 10.00
C ASP A 414 -15.00 -13.17 10.06
N GLY A 415 -13.89 -13.23 10.80
CA GLY A 415 -13.09 -14.44 11.01
C GLY A 415 -12.12 -14.77 9.87
N ARG A 416 -11.98 -13.91 8.86
CA ARG A 416 -10.99 -14.04 7.79
C ARG A 416 -9.91 -12.98 7.93
N MET A 417 -8.68 -13.37 7.67
CA MET A 417 -7.57 -12.44 7.54
C MET A 417 -7.64 -11.78 6.16
N VAL A 418 -7.80 -10.47 6.14
CA VAL A 418 -7.99 -9.66 4.93
C VAL A 418 -6.84 -8.68 4.80
N LEU A 419 -6.19 -8.72 3.64
CA LEU A 419 -5.27 -7.71 3.15
C LEU A 419 -6.07 -6.60 2.47
N PHE A 420 -5.87 -5.36 2.90
CA PHE A 420 -6.33 -4.16 2.22
C PHE A 420 -5.15 -3.49 1.53
N VAL A 421 -5.36 -3.10 0.27
CA VAL A 421 -4.36 -2.44 -0.58
C VAL A 421 -4.95 -1.13 -1.07
N GLY A 422 -4.44 -0.01 -0.56
CA GLY A 422 -4.73 1.34 -1.01
C GLY A 422 -4.08 1.60 -2.36
N LEU A 423 -4.77 2.32 -3.24
CA LEU A 423 -4.33 2.59 -4.59
C LEU A 423 -4.30 4.10 -4.81
N GLU A 424 -3.15 4.71 -4.54
CA GLU A 424 -2.94 6.15 -4.45
C GLU A 424 -3.44 6.87 -5.70
N ARG A 425 -2.89 6.57 -6.87
CA ARG A 425 -3.24 7.24 -8.15
C ARG A 425 -4.24 6.48 -9.01
N SER A 426 -5.13 5.71 -8.39
CA SER A 426 -6.24 5.03 -9.08
C SER A 426 -7.54 5.82 -9.08
N ASN A 427 -7.46 7.15 -9.23
CA ASN A 427 -8.51 8.09 -8.84
C ASN A 427 -9.15 8.84 -10.02
N GLY A 428 -9.48 8.12 -11.10
CA GLY A 428 -9.96 8.64 -12.38
C GLY A 428 -11.03 9.75 -12.27
N VAL A 429 -12.31 9.41 -12.13
CA VAL A 429 -13.38 10.42 -11.98
C VAL A 429 -13.58 10.78 -10.51
N ASP A 430 -12.50 11.22 -9.85
CA ASP A 430 -12.46 11.57 -8.41
C ASP A 430 -12.91 10.42 -7.49
N LEU A 431 -12.58 9.17 -7.87
CA LEU A 431 -12.93 7.96 -7.13
C LEU A 431 -11.68 7.16 -6.77
N GLY A 432 -11.18 7.34 -5.55
CA GLY A 432 -10.10 6.54 -4.99
C GLY A 432 -10.57 5.13 -4.60
N SER A 433 -9.61 4.22 -4.50
CA SER A 433 -9.89 2.79 -4.37
C SER A 433 -9.03 2.09 -3.32
N VAL A 434 -9.64 1.17 -2.56
CA VAL A 434 -8.95 0.19 -1.72
C VAL A 434 -9.43 -1.20 -2.11
N LEU A 435 -8.52 -2.09 -2.51
CA LEU A 435 -8.84 -3.49 -2.83
C LEU A 435 -8.68 -4.38 -1.60
N ALA A 436 -9.53 -5.40 -1.47
CA ALA A 436 -9.46 -6.36 -0.38
C ALA A 436 -9.24 -7.79 -0.88
N PHE A 437 -8.32 -8.51 -0.24
CA PHE A 437 -7.97 -9.89 -0.56
C PHE A 437 -7.98 -10.76 0.70
N ASP A 438 -8.61 -11.94 0.63
CA ASP A 438 -8.52 -12.96 1.68
C ASP A 438 -7.18 -13.69 1.60
N ILE A 439 -6.42 -13.62 2.69
CA ILE A 439 -5.10 -14.26 2.86
C ILE A 439 -5.10 -15.30 4.00
N THR A 440 -6.27 -15.65 4.54
CA THR A 440 -6.43 -16.54 5.71
C THR A 440 -5.64 -17.82 5.58
N ASP A 441 -5.77 -18.50 4.45
CA ASP A 441 -5.22 -19.83 4.20
C ASP A 441 -3.89 -19.79 3.42
N PHE A 442 -3.21 -18.64 3.36
CA PHE A 442 -1.98 -18.50 2.59
C PHE A 442 -0.90 -19.51 3.00
N GLY A 443 -0.77 -19.78 4.31
CA GLY A 443 0.17 -20.77 4.85
C GLY A 443 -0.16 -22.23 4.50
N LEU A 444 -1.32 -22.49 3.91
CA LEU A 444 -1.70 -23.78 3.32
C LEU A 444 -1.40 -23.85 1.80
N GLY A 445 -0.75 -22.82 1.23
CA GLY A 445 -0.44 -22.73 -0.20
C GLY A 445 -1.63 -22.23 -1.05
N ILE A 446 -2.62 -21.59 -0.43
CA ILE A 446 -3.78 -21.02 -1.12
C ILE A 446 -3.48 -19.56 -1.44
N ALA A 447 -3.43 -19.22 -2.73
CA ALA A 447 -3.21 -17.84 -3.18
C ALA A 447 -4.28 -16.86 -2.64
N PRO A 448 -3.93 -15.58 -2.43
CA PRO A 448 -4.86 -14.54 -2.05
C PRO A 448 -6.10 -14.49 -2.95
N LYS A 449 -7.29 -14.31 -2.37
CA LYS A 449 -8.55 -14.28 -3.12
C LYS A 449 -9.18 -12.90 -3.04
N TYR A 450 -9.43 -12.29 -4.19
CA TYR A 450 -10.12 -11.00 -4.25
C TYR A 450 -11.52 -11.07 -3.63
N LEU A 451 -11.79 -10.21 -2.64
CA LEU A 451 -13.05 -10.11 -1.91
C LEU A 451 -13.93 -8.96 -2.42
N GLY A 452 -13.34 -7.93 -3.02
CA GLY A 452 -14.04 -6.72 -3.44
C GLY A 452 -13.19 -5.47 -3.26
N ALA A 453 -13.79 -4.32 -3.49
CA ALA A 453 -13.14 -3.02 -3.36
C ALA A 453 -14.04 -2.05 -2.59
N ILE A 454 -13.41 -1.08 -1.95
CA ILE A 454 -14.00 0.19 -1.56
C ILE A 454 -13.65 1.16 -2.69
N VAL A 455 -14.66 1.68 -3.38
CA VAL A 455 -14.50 2.73 -4.39
C VAL A 455 -15.45 3.85 -3.99
N SER A 456 -14.92 5.04 -3.72
CA SER A 456 -15.70 6.13 -3.14
C SER A 456 -15.14 7.49 -3.54
N ASP A 457 -16.00 8.48 -3.63
CA ASP A 457 -15.69 9.91 -3.73
C ASP A 457 -15.17 10.54 -2.42
N LEU A 458 -15.18 9.75 -1.34
CA LEU A 458 -14.52 10.10 -0.07
C LEU A 458 -13.03 9.77 -0.09
N LEU A 459 -12.59 9.10 -1.15
CA LEU A 459 -11.20 8.76 -1.42
C LEU A 459 -10.81 9.50 -2.71
N GLY A 460 -9.74 10.26 -2.65
CA GLY A 460 -8.92 10.68 -3.77
C GLY A 460 -7.72 9.75 -3.88
N ARG A 461 -6.75 9.90 -2.99
CA ARG A 461 -5.48 9.18 -3.00
C ARG A 461 -5.21 8.51 -1.64
N PRO A 462 -5.63 7.24 -1.49
CA PRO A 462 -5.45 6.48 -0.26
C PRO A 462 -3.97 6.24 0.06
N GLU A 463 -3.50 6.88 1.12
CA GLU A 463 -2.12 6.80 1.60
C GLU A 463 -2.02 5.74 2.73
N GLY A 464 -2.17 6.17 3.98
CA GLY A 464 -2.19 5.32 5.15
C GLY A 464 -3.56 4.69 5.44
N LEU A 465 -3.51 3.44 5.89
CA LEU A 465 -4.67 2.63 6.24
C LEU A 465 -4.61 2.19 7.71
N SER A 466 -5.76 2.20 8.41
CA SER A 466 -5.87 1.63 9.76
C SER A 466 -7.13 0.79 9.92
N PHE A 467 -6.95 -0.52 10.10
CA PHE A 467 -8.05 -1.44 10.37
C PHE A 467 -8.30 -1.56 11.87
N PHE A 468 -9.56 -1.50 12.28
CA PHE A 468 -9.91 -1.68 13.68
C PHE A 468 -11.30 -2.28 13.88
N THR A 469 -11.51 -2.83 15.07
CA THR A 469 -12.83 -3.32 15.50
C THR A 469 -13.34 -2.52 16.68
N ARG A 470 -14.61 -2.15 16.64
CA ARG A 470 -15.31 -1.46 17.73
C ARG A 470 -16.73 -1.97 17.86
N ASP A 471 -17.15 -2.26 19.09
CA ASP A 471 -18.49 -2.78 19.41
C ASP A 471 -18.89 -4.02 18.55
N GLY A 472 -17.92 -4.88 18.25
CA GLY A 472 -18.11 -6.08 17.41
C GLY A 472 -18.29 -5.81 15.91
N LYS A 473 -18.03 -4.58 15.45
CA LYS A 473 -18.03 -4.20 14.03
C LYS A 473 -16.61 -3.91 13.56
N SER A 474 -16.35 -4.15 12.29
CA SER A 474 -15.04 -3.89 11.67
C SER A 474 -15.08 -2.59 10.87
N PHE A 475 -13.98 -1.84 10.92
CA PHE A 475 -13.82 -0.57 10.25
C PHE A 475 -12.46 -0.50 9.56
N LEU A 476 -12.41 0.27 8.48
CA LEU A 476 -11.16 0.71 7.86
C LEU A 476 -11.17 2.22 7.82
N ALA A 477 -10.21 2.85 8.51
CA ALA A 477 -9.89 4.25 8.30
C ALA A 477 -8.87 4.36 7.16
N VAL A 478 -9.10 5.33 6.29
CA VAL A 478 -8.28 5.62 5.11
C VAL A 478 -7.97 7.10 5.15
N ALA A 479 -6.69 7.44 5.24
CA ALA A 479 -6.21 8.79 5.09
C ALA A 479 -5.98 9.09 3.60
N ASP A 480 -6.20 10.34 3.23
CA ASP A 480 -6.21 10.77 1.85
C ASP A 480 -5.31 11.99 1.61
N GLU A 481 -4.23 11.80 0.85
CA GLU A 481 -3.22 12.84 0.64
C GLU A 481 -3.73 13.98 -0.27
N GLN A 482 -4.68 13.69 -1.16
CA GLN A 482 -5.17 14.67 -2.14
C GLN A 482 -6.23 15.62 -1.56
N THR A 483 -7.12 15.09 -0.72
CA THR A 483 -8.30 15.80 -0.24
C THR A 483 -8.20 16.20 1.23
N GLY A 484 -7.17 15.71 1.94
CA GLY A 484 -7.00 15.90 3.38
C GLY A 484 -8.08 15.22 4.21
N ASN A 485 -8.80 14.25 3.64
CA ASN A 485 -9.86 13.52 4.30
C ASN A 485 -9.31 12.33 5.09
N LEU A 486 -9.91 12.09 6.25
CA LEU A 486 -9.93 10.78 6.89
C LEU A 486 -11.31 10.17 6.69
N ALA A 487 -11.41 9.14 5.85
CA ALA A 487 -12.63 8.38 5.63
C ALA A 487 -12.66 7.12 6.51
N ILE A 488 -13.80 6.81 7.13
CA ILE A 488 -14.00 5.63 7.98
C ILE A 488 -15.14 4.78 7.39
N PHE A 489 -14.80 3.59 6.92
CA PHE A 489 -15.75 2.65 6.32
C PHE A 489 -16.11 1.54 7.30
N ALA A 490 -17.40 1.32 7.53
CA ALA A 490 -17.88 0.14 8.26
C ALA A 490 -17.96 -1.06 7.30
N LEU A 491 -17.29 -2.16 7.64
CA LEU A 491 -17.09 -3.30 6.75
C LEU A 491 -17.70 -4.58 7.32
N ASN A 492 -18.14 -5.45 6.41
CA ASN A 492 -18.40 -6.85 6.71
C ASN A 492 -18.25 -7.71 5.43
N LEU A 493 -18.24 -9.02 5.59
CA LEU A 493 -18.34 -9.99 4.52
C LEU A 493 -19.77 -10.51 4.40
N VAL A 494 -20.19 -10.83 3.17
CA VAL A 494 -21.44 -11.53 2.89
C VAL A 494 -21.18 -12.72 1.98
N SER A 495 -21.95 -13.80 2.14
CA SER A 495 -21.92 -14.90 1.20
C SER A 495 -22.68 -14.54 -0.08
N GLU A 496 -22.15 -14.90 -1.26
CA GLU A 496 -22.80 -14.63 -2.55
C GLU A 496 -24.27 -15.11 -2.67
N PRO A 497 -24.71 -16.26 -2.09
CA PRO A 497 -26.11 -16.66 -2.14
C PRO A 497 -27.08 -15.65 -1.49
N ALA A 498 -26.61 -14.83 -0.54
CA ALA A 498 -27.43 -13.80 0.10
C ALA A 498 -27.70 -12.60 -0.83
N VAL A 499 -26.82 -12.34 -1.80
CA VAL A 499 -27.00 -11.26 -2.78
C VAL A 499 -28.16 -11.59 -3.73
N MET A 500 -28.29 -12.84 -4.19
CA MET A 500 -29.44 -13.27 -5.01
C MET A 500 -30.76 -13.35 -4.22
N GLY A 501 -30.72 -13.65 -2.91
CA GLY A 501 -31.90 -13.65 -2.05
C GLY A 501 -32.56 -12.26 -1.89
N LEU A 502 -31.74 -11.20 -1.83
CA LEU A 502 -32.22 -9.81 -1.78
C LEU A 502 -32.87 -9.37 -3.10
N PHE A 503 -32.31 -9.78 -4.26
CA PHE A 503 -32.96 -9.58 -5.57
C PHE A 503 -34.26 -10.39 -5.71
N GLY A 504 -34.29 -11.63 -5.19
CA GLY A 504 -35.48 -12.49 -5.20
C GLY A 504 -36.64 -11.93 -4.38
N LEU A 505 -36.37 -11.33 -3.21
CA LEU A 505 -37.38 -10.66 -2.39
C LEU A 505 -37.92 -9.38 -3.04
N GLY A 506 -37.07 -8.61 -3.72
CA GLY A 506 -37.49 -7.45 -4.51
C GLY A 506 -38.42 -7.83 -5.67
N LEU A 507 -38.10 -8.91 -6.39
CA LEU A 507 -38.92 -9.41 -7.50
C LEU A 507 -40.25 -10.03 -7.03
N ALA A 508 -40.25 -10.72 -5.89
CA ALA A 508 -41.46 -11.23 -5.24
C ALA A 508 -42.38 -10.08 -4.76
N GLY A 509 -41.80 -8.99 -4.24
CA GLY A 509 -42.51 -7.77 -3.86
C GLY A 509 -43.19 -7.09 -5.06
N LEU A 510 -42.49 -6.96 -6.18
CA LEU A 510 -43.02 -6.42 -7.45
C LEU A 510 -44.15 -7.30 -8.03
N LEU A 511 -44.03 -8.63 -7.97
CA LEU A 511 -45.05 -9.56 -8.41
C LEU A 511 -46.30 -9.56 -7.49
N ALA A 512 -46.10 -9.42 -6.17
CA ALA A 512 -47.19 -9.29 -5.20
C ALA A 512 -47.96 -7.96 -5.37
N MET A 513 -47.27 -6.85 -5.64
CA MET A 513 -47.90 -5.55 -5.96
C MET A 513 -48.68 -5.59 -7.29
N ARG A 514 -48.18 -6.31 -8.29
CA ARG A 514 -48.87 -6.49 -9.57
C ARG A 514 -50.16 -7.34 -9.44
N ARG A 515 -50.15 -8.38 -8.59
CA ARG A 515 -51.35 -9.18 -8.26
C ARG A 515 -52.39 -8.44 -7.42
N ARG A 516 -52.01 -7.46 -6.58
CA ARG A 516 -52.97 -6.61 -5.85
C ARG A 516 -53.67 -5.60 -6.77
N ARG A 517 -52.97 -5.05 -7.78
CA ARG A 517 -53.58 -4.12 -8.75
C ARG A 517 -54.59 -4.79 -9.68
N THR A 518 -54.44 -6.06 -10.02
CA THR A 518 -55.41 -6.78 -10.86
C THR A 518 -56.66 -7.24 -10.10
N LYS A 519 -56.60 -7.41 -8.77
CA LYS A 519 -57.79 -7.71 -7.94
C LYS A 519 -58.63 -6.49 -7.57
N ALA A 520 -58.08 -5.28 -7.66
CA ALA A 520 -58.83 -4.03 -7.43
C ALA A 520 -59.54 -3.52 -8.70
N ALA A 521 -59.33 -4.17 -9.84
CA ALA A 521 -59.91 -3.84 -11.15
C ALA A 521 -60.88 -4.93 -11.66
N ALA A 522 -61.35 -5.81 -10.78
CA ALA A 522 -62.30 -6.88 -11.07
C ALA A 522 -63.55 -6.74 -10.21
#